data_AF-A0A0S7YZ95-F1
#
_entry.id   AF-A0A0S7YZ95-F1
#
_cell.length_a   1.000
_cell.length_b   1.000
_cell.length_c   1.000
_cell.angle_alpha   90.00
_cell.angle_beta   90.00
_cell.angle_gamma   90.00
#
_symmetry.space_group_name_H-M   'P 1'
#
loop_
_entity.id
_entity.type
_entity.pdbx_description
1 polymer ?
#
loop_
_entity_poly.entity_id
_entity_poly.type
_entity_poly.pdbx_seq_one_letter_code
_entity_poly.pdbx_strand_id
1 'polypeptide(L)'
;MQLKSIDSYKMIESGIELSSGNVLIRIALVEKNILRIWSTVQDDFHPTETFVLDKNEFLSIPIQIEDRSDYIRLSGGELTVEIYLDPFWIDIRDSSKSSFLSTPAGESLEWNG
;
A
#
# COMPACT_ATOMS: atom_id res chain seq x y z
N MET A 1 -15.79 -0.43 10.54
CA MET A 1 -15.81 -1.49 9.52
C MET A 1 -14.44 -2.15 9.55
N GLN A 2 -14.38 -3.46 9.75
CA GLN A 2 -13.12 -4.22 9.67
C GLN A 2 -13.01 -4.79 8.25
N LEU A 3 -11.88 -4.59 7.58
CA LEU A 3 -11.62 -5.20 6.27
C LEU A 3 -11.64 -6.73 6.42
N LYS A 4 -12.31 -7.41 5.49
CA LYS A 4 -12.23 -8.87 5.36
C LYS A 4 -10.88 -9.24 4.69
N SER A 5 -10.61 -10.53 4.52
CA SER A 5 -9.53 -11.03 3.66
C SER A 5 -9.62 -10.41 2.25
N ILE A 6 -8.48 -10.25 1.57
CA ILE A 6 -8.45 -9.78 0.18
C ILE A 6 -9.01 -10.87 -0.75
N ASP A 7 -10.05 -10.56 -1.51
CA ASP A 7 -10.71 -11.50 -2.44
C ASP A 7 -9.92 -11.67 -3.74
N SER A 8 -9.34 -10.58 -4.24
CA SER A 8 -8.55 -10.56 -5.47
C SER A 8 -7.67 -9.32 -5.55
N TYR A 9 -6.67 -9.37 -6.43
CA TYR A 9 -5.83 -8.22 -6.74
C TYR A 9 -5.40 -8.21 -8.21
N LYS A 10 -4.95 -7.06 -8.69
CA LYS A 10 -4.28 -6.90 -9.98
C LYS A 10 -3.14 -5.90 -9.88
N MET A 11 -2.05 -6.19 -10.58
CA MET A 11 -0.91 -5.29 -10.67
C MET A 11 -1.21 -4.14 -11.64
N ILE A 12 -0.69 -2.96 -11.31
CA ILE A 12 -0.71 -1.77 -12.17
C ILE A 12 0.72 -1.24 -12.29
N GLU A 13 0.98 -0.36 -13.25
CA GLU A 13 2.34 0.12 -13.57
C GLU A 13 3.14 0.60 -12.35
N SER A 14 2.48 1.29 -11.41
CA SER A 14 3.10 1.86 -10.22
C SER A 14 2.70 1.20 -8.89
N GLY A 15 2.01 0.05 -8.93
CA GLY A 15 1.59 -0.64 -7.71
C GLY A 15 0.55 -1.74 -7.91
N ILE A 16 -0.48 -1.74 -7.06
CA ILE A 16 -1.48 -2.81 -7.00
C ILE A 16 -2.86 -2.27 -6.64
N GLU A 17 -3.89 -2.92 -7.20
CA GLU A 17 -5.28 -2.76 -6.77
C GLU A 17 -5.77 -4.05 -6.11
N LEU A 18 -6.36 -3.93 -4.93
CA LEU A 18 -6.92 -5.01 -4.11
C LEU A 18 -8.43 -4.85 -4.03
N SER A 19 -9.16 -5.95 -4.05
CA SER A 19 -10.60 -6.00 -3.79
C SER A 19 -10.88 -6.77 -2.50
N SER A 20 -11.68 -6.21 -1.60
CA SER A 20 -12.18 -6.86 -0.38
C SER A 20 -13.67 -6.53 -0.23
N GLY A 21 -14.54 -7.47 -0.57
CA GLY A 21 -15.97 -7.27 -0.68
C GLY A 21 -16.29 -6.18 -1.71
N ASN A 22 -17.03 -5.16 -1.28
CA ASN A 22 -17.35 -3.99 -2.09
C ASN A 22 -16.31 -2.88 -2.00
N VAL A 23 -15.15 -3.11 -1.36
CA VAL A 23 -14.09 -2.10 -1.22
C VAL A 23 -12.98 -2.39 -2.23
N LEU A 24 -12.59 -1.36 -2.99
CA LEU A 24 -11.39 -1.34 -3.81
C LEU A 24 -10.31 -0.53 -3.07
N ILE A 25 -9.11 -1.06 -2.93
CA ILE A 25 -7.95 -0.40 -2.36
C ILE A 25 -6.87 -0.33 -3.43
N ARG A 26 -6.28 0.83 -3.69
CA ARG A 26 -5.10 0.93 -4.56
C ARG A 26 -3.93 1.49 -3.77
N ILE A 27 -2.79 0.83 -3.94
CA ILE A 27 -1.51 1.15 -3.32
C ILE A 27 -0.54 1.40 -4.47
N ALA A 28 0.06 2.59 -4.54
CA ALA A 28 0.97 2.96 -5.62
C ALA A 28 2.15 3.79 -5.11
N LEU A 29 3.35 3.47 -5.59
CA LEU A 29 4.54 4.29 -5.39
C LEU A 29 4.49 5.45 -6.39
N VAL A 30 4.40 6.67 -5.87
CA VAL A 30 4.22 7.88 -6.67
C VAL A 30 5.47 8.74 -6.75
N GLU A 31 6.36 8.62 -5.76
CA GLU A 31 7.74 9.14 -5.78
C GLU A 31 8.68 8.18 -5.04
N LYS A 32 10.01 8.42 -5.08
CA LYS A 32 11.02 7.47 -4.59
C LYS A 32 10.78 7.04 -3.16
N ASN A 33 10.20 7.92 -2.35
CA ASN A 33 9.91 7.73 -0.94
C ASN A 33 8.44 8.06 -0.60
N ILE A 34 7.55 8.14 -1.60
CA ILE A 34 6.13 8.46 -1.38
C ILE A 34 5.26 7.29 -1.86
N LEU A 35 4.51 6.74 -0.90
CA LEU A 35 3.47 5.74 -1.14
C LEU A 35 2.10 6.40 -1.05
N ARG A 36 1.26 6.19 -2.06
CA ARG A 36 -0.14 6.59 -2.06
C ARG A 36 -1.03 5.37 -1.84
N ILE A 37 -1.86 5.42 -0.81
CA ILE A 37 -2.89 4.42 -0.54
C ILE A 37 -4.25 5.13 -0.60
N TRP A 38 -5.17 4.61 -1.40
CA TRP A 38 -6.54 5.08 -1.43
C TRP A 38 -7.52 3.91 -1.45
N SER A 39 -8.71 4.12 -0.91
CA SER A 39 -9.79 3.13 -0.94
C SER A 39 -11.12 3.77 -1.30
N THR A 40 -12.00 3.00 -1.92
CA THR A 40 -13.35 3.42 -2.32
C THR A 40 -14.32 2.25 -2.26
N VAL A 41 -15.61 2.53 -2.21
CA VAL A 41 -16.65 1.52 -2.39
C VAL A 41 -16.93 1.38 -3.90
N GLN A 42 -16.92 0.17 -4.44
CA GLN A 42 -17.01 -0.10 -5.89
C GLN A 42 -18.26 0.51 -6.55
N ASP A 43 -19.39 0.52 -5.85
CA ASP A 43 -20.67 1.07 -6.34
C ASP A 43 -20.74 2.61 -6.27
N ASP A 44 -19.82 3.25 -5.54
CA ASP A 44 -19.75 4.70 -5.31
C ASP A 44 -18.43 5.28 -5.85
N PHE A 45 -17.91 4.75 -6.98
CA PHE A 45 -16.74 5.32 -7.64
C PHE A 45 -17.06 6.70 -8.22
N HIS A 46 -17.01 7.70 -7.35
CA HIS A 46 -16.87 9.10 -7.69
C HIS A 46 -15.45 9.49 -7.28
N PRO A 47 -14.51 9.68 -8.23
CA PRO A 47 -13.21 10.23 -7.89
C PRO A 47 -13.47 11.60 -7.29
N THR A 48 -13.47 11.67 -5.96
CA THR A 48 -13.58 12.94 -5.26
C THR A 48 -12.23 13.57 -5.48
N GLU A 49 -12.17 14.56 -6.38
CA GLU A 49 -10.98 15.38 -6.58
C GLU A 49 -10.64 16.05 -5.26
N THR A 50 -9.78 15.41 -4.48
CA THR A 50 -9.23 16.01 -3.27
C THR A 50 -8.14 16.96 -3.76
N PHE A 51 -8.44 18.26 -3.74
CA PHE A 51 -7.63 19.40 -4.21
C PHE A 51 -6.28 19.60 -3.48
N VAL A 52 -5.74 18.57 -2.80
CA VAL A 52 -4.49 18.67 -2.02
C VAL A 52 -3.27 18.20 -2.82
N LEU A 53 -3.45 17.45 -3.91
CA LEU A 53 -2.36 16.93 -4.73
C LEU A 53 -2.52 17.42 -6.16
N ASP A 54 -1.51 18.14 -6.67
CA ASP A 54 -1.46 18.52 -8.08
C ASP A 54 -1.47 17.23 -8.92
N LYS A 55 -2.43 17.11 -9.84
CA LYS A 55 -2.64 15.89 -10.64
C LYS A 55 -1.48 15.59 -11.58
N ASN A 56 -0.54 16.53 -11.71
CA ASN A 56 0.55 16.51 -12.69
C ASN A 56 1.93 16.11 -12.14
N GLU A 57 2.10 15.80 -10.85
CA GLU A 57 3.45 15.70 -10.25
C GLU A 57 3.93 14.30 -9.85
N PHE A 58 3.24 13.22 -10.21
CA PHE A 58 3.73 11.88 -9.87
C PHE A 58 4.29 11.17 -11.10
N LEU A 59 5.62 11.15 -11.18
CA LEU A 59 6.36 10.36 -12.16
C LEU A 59 6.10 8.86 -11.90
N SER A 60 5.83 8.09 -12.95
CA SER A 60 5.79 6.63 -12.80
C SER A 60 7.18 6.14 -12.42
N ILE A 61 7.27 5.53 -11.24
CA ILE A 61 8.51 4.91 -10.78
C ILE A 61 8.47 3.44 -11.13
N PRO A 62 9.54 2.90 -11.75
CA PRO A 62 9.63 1.47 -11.98
C PRO A 62 9.63 0.73 -10.65
N ILE A 63 8.69 -0.20 -10.50
CA ILE A 63 8.59 -1.07 -9.33
C ILE A 63 8.95 -2.50 -9.72
N GLN A 64 9.61 -3.21 -8.80
CA GLN A 64 9.75 -4.65 -8.84
C GLN A 64 8.64 -5.26 -8.00
N ILE A 65 8.03 -6.32 -8.52
CA ILE A 65 6.91 -7.00 -7.88
C ILE A 65 7.31 -8.44 -7.62
N GLU A 66 7.13 -8.88 -6.38
CA GLU A 66 7.28 -10.27 -5.96
C GLU A 66 5.94 -10.75 -5.40
N ASP A 67 5.40 -11.79 -6.02
CA ASP A 67 4.11 -12.39 -5.66
C ASP A 67 4.35 -13.71 -4.93
N ARG A 68 3.87 -13.81 -3.68
CA ARG A 68 3.96 -14.99 -2.81
C ARG A 68 2.57 -15.39 -2.36
N SER A 69 2.45 -16.62 -1.86
CA SER A 69 1.17 -17.19 -1.42
C SER A 69 0.50 -16.42 -0.26
N ASP A 70 1.29 -15.72 0.53
CA ASP A 70 0.91 -15.07 1.79
C ASP A 70 1.02 -13.54 1.76
N TYR A 71 1.87 -12.99 0.88
CA TYR A 71 2.03 -11.55 0.68
C TYR A 71 2.45 -11.18 -0.74
N ILE A 72 2.28 -9.90 -1.07
CA ILE A 72 2.80 -9.28 -2.29
C ILE A 72 3.78 -8.20 -1.89
N ARG A 73 4.98 -8.22 -2.46
CA ARG A 73 6.01 -7.20 -2.20
C ARG A 73 6.19 -6.29 -3.41
N LEU A 74 6.12 -4.98 -3.17
CA LEU A 74 6.42 -3.92 -4.12
C LEU A 74 7.71 -3.24 -3.68
N SER A 75 8.75 -3.27 -4.52
CA SER A 75 10.03 -2.60 -4.25
C SER A 75 10.29 -1.55 -5.31
N GLY A 76 10.40 -0.28 -4.91
CA GLY A 76 10.65 0.82 -5.83
C GLY A 76 11.20 2.05 -5.10
N GLY A 77 12.20 2.70 -5.70
CA GLY A 77 12.90 3.81 -5.06
C GLY A 77 13.56 3.40 -3.74
N GLU A 78 13.18 4.08 -2.67
CA GLU A 78 13.66 3.89 -1.29
C GLU A 78 12.65 3.09 -0.44
N LEU A 79 11.56 2.59 -1.04
CA LEU A 79 10.52 1.88 -0.31
C LEU A 79 10.38 0.43 -0.77
N THR A 80 10.12 -0.42 0.21
CA THR A 80 9.65 -1.80 0.04
C THR A 80 8.34 -1.94 0.81
N VAL A 81 7.27 -2.31 0.12
CA VAL A 81 5.92 -2.46 0.69
C VAL A 81 5.54 -3.92 0.62
N GLU A 82 5.21 -4.55 1.74
CA GLU A 82 4.67 -5.90 1.79
C GLU A 82 3.18 -5.85 2.14
N ILE A 83 2.37 -6.55 1.35
CA ILE A 83 0.90 -6.54 1.45
C ILE A 83 0.47 -7.97 1.75
N TYR A 84 0.09 -8.22 2.99
CA TYR A 84 -0.38 -9.53 3.43
C TYR A 84 -1.88 -9.62 3.16
N LEU A 85 -2.31 -10.74 2.57
CA LEU A 85 -3.67 -10.86 2.02
C LEU A 85 -4.69 -11.38 3.05
N ASP A 86 -4.24 -12.21 3.99
CA ASP A 86 -5.10 -12.80 5.04
C ASP A 86 -4.28 -13.17 6.30
N PRO A 87 -4.45 -12.47 7.44
CA PRO A 87 -5.25 -11.25 7.60
C PRO A 87 -4.66 -10.10 6.78
N PHE A 88 -5.51 -9.17 6.35
CA PHE A 88 -5.05 -8.00 5.60
C PHE A 88 -4.24 -7.04 6.47
N TRP A 89 -2.97 -6.80 6.10
CA TRP A 89 -2.15 -5.72 6.65
C TRP A 89 -1.03 -5.33 5.67
N ILE A 90 -0.48 -4.12 5.87
CA ILE A 90 0.57 -3.56 5.02
C ILE A 90 1.79 -3.25 5.88
N ASP A 91 2.95 -3.74 5.47
CA ASP A 91 4.26 -3.33 6.00
C ASP A 91 4.94 -2.36 5.02
N ILE A 92 5.61 -1.34 5.54
CA ILE A 92 6.35 -0.37 4.73
C ILE A 92 7.76 -0.23 5.31
N ARG A 93 8.76 -0.52 4.50
CA ARG A 93 10.17 -0.54 4.88
C ARG A 93 10.99 0.38 3.99
N ASP A 94 11.99 1.00 4.58
CA ASP A 94 13.04 1.71 3.86
C ASP A 94 13.98 0.68 3.21
N SER A 95 14.08 0.70 1.88
CA SER A 95 14.90 -0.23 1.09
C SER A 95 16.40 -0.09 1.39
N SER A 96 16.84 1.03 1.98
CA SER A 96 18.24 1.29 2.36
C SER A 96 18.59 0.79 3.76
N LYS A 97 17.60 0.54 4.63
CA LYS A 97 17.82 0.13 6.02
C LYS A 97 17.68 -1.39 6.14
N SER A 98 18.77 -2.03 6.56
CA SER A 98 18.86 -3.49 6.70
C SER A 98 18.05 -4.07 7.87
N SER A 99 17.40 -3.27 8.73
CA SER A 99 16.48 -3.68 9.81
C SER A 99 15.93 -2.46 10.59
N PHE A 100 14.70 -2.47 11.16
CA PHE A 100 14.45 -2.48 12.63
C PHE A 100 12.97 -2.39 13.10
N LEU A 101 12.72 -3.04 14.26
CA LEU A 101 11.57 -3.03 15.20
C LEU A 101 10.15 -3.32 14.67
N SER A 102 9.74 -4.59 14.78
CA SER A 102 8.33 -4.99 14.70
C SER A 102 7.69 -4.91 16.09
N THR A 103 6.75 -3.99 16.30
CA THR A 103 5.73 -4.14 17.35
C THR A 103 4.52 -4.85 16.74
N PRO A 104 3.94 -5.86 17.41
CA PRO A 104 2.68 -6.46 16.98
C PRO A 104 1.58 -5.40 16.87
N ALA A 105 0.64 -5.61 15.94
CA ALA A 105 -0.53 -4.76 15.81
C ALA A 105 -1.29 -4.68 17.15
N GLY A 106 -1.30 -3.51 17.78
CA GLY A 106 -2.05 -3.24 19.02
C GLY A 106 -1.23 -2.74 20.21
N GLU A 107 0.10 -2.67 20.14
CA GLU A 107 0.92 -2.09 21.20
C GLU A 107 1.28 -0.62 20.91
N SER A 108 1.05 0.27 21.89
CA SER A 108 1.50 1.66 21.83
C SER A 108 3.03 1.73 21.80
N LEU A 109 3.58 2.38 20.78
CA LEU A 109 4.98 2.77 20.75
C LEU A 109 5.18 3.92 21.75
N GLU A 110 5.76 3.63 22.91
CA GLU A 110 6.22 4.67 23.84
C GLU A 110 7.54 5.27 23.32
N TRP A 111 7.51 6.57 22.99
CA TRP A 111 8.69 7.35 22.63
C TRP A 111 9.36 7.84 23.92
N ASN A 112 10.49 7.24 24.30
CA ASN A 112 11.37 7.80 25.32
C ASN A 112 12.28 8.83 24.65
N GLY A 113 11.86 10.09 24.71
CA GLY A 113 12.72 11.25 24.47
C GLY A 113 13.65 11.53 25.65
#